data_AF-A0A4R5CLV0-F1
#
_entry.id   AF-A0A4R5CLV0-F1
#
_cell.length_a   1.000
_cell.length_b   1.000
_cell.length_c   1.000
_cell.angle_alpha   90.00
_cell.angle_beta   90.00
_cell.angle_gamma   90.00
#
_symmetry.space_group_name_H-M   'P 1'
#
loop_
_entity.id
_entity.type
_entity.pdbx_description
1 polymer ?
#
loop_
_entity_poly.entity_id
_entity_poly.type
_entity_poly.pdbx_seq_one_letter_code
_entity_poly.pdbx_strand_id
1 'polypeptide(L)'
;MAEPIEVRKVPIKHVSDASGLAELIDAGVVEADRVIAVVGKTEGNGGVNDYTRIIADRAFREVLVARGTRTDDEVRQVPIVWSGGTDGVISPHATVFATLPASDVEAVDEPRLTVGFAMSDAILPEEIGRRGMIEKVAAAVGVGMERAGIADPADVHYVQTKTPLLTIHTIRDAKARGKTVWTENTHESMDLSNGCTALGVAVALGEIGMPSDDDVMHRRELYSSVASCSSGVELDRAQVVVVGNARGVGGRYRIGHAVMEDAIDADGIWAAVRDAGLKLPDRPHHSDLDGRLVNVFLKCEASQDGMVRGRRNAMLDDSDVHWHRQIKAAVGGVTAAVTGDPAVFVSVSAAHQGPDGGGPVAAIVDLGP
;
A
#
# COMPACT_ATOMS: atom_id res chain seq x y z
N MET A 1 8.13 21.05 -6.29
CA MET A 1 6.71 21.45 -6.20
C MET A 1 5.90 20.25 -6.62
N ALA A 2 4.75 20.01 -5.99
CA ALA A 2 3.85 18.93 -6.40
C ALA A 2 3.39 19.15 -7.85
N GLU A 3 3.35 18.07 -8.64
CA GLU A 3 2.83 18.06 -10.01
C GLU A 3 1.46 17.35 -10.02
N PRO A 4 0.56 17.71 -10.95
CA PRO A 4 -0.69 16.98 -11.13
C PRO A 4 -0.42 15.51 -11.42
N ILE A 5 -1.28 14.62 -10.94
CA ILE A 5 -1.10 13.17 -11.07
C ILE A 5 -2.11 12.59 -12.04
N GLU A 6 -1.61 11.76 -12.97
CA GLU A 6 -2.39 10.78 -13.70
C GLU A 6 -2.28 9.43 -12.98
N VAL A 7 -3.42 8.77 -12.73
CA VAL A 7 -3.45 7.45 -12.10
C VAL A 7 -4.29 6.49 -12.91
N ARG A 8 -3.72 5.32 -13.21
CA ARG A 8 -4.37 4.31 -14.05
C ARG A 8 -4.26 2.94 -13.43
N LYS A 9 -5.39 2.24 -13.37
CA LYS A 9 -5.45 0.82 -13.01
C LYS A 9 -5.41 -0.03 -14.27
N VAL A 10 -4.45 -0.94 -14.38
CA VAL A 10 -4.30 -1.85 -15.52
C VAL A 10 -4.29 -3.32 -15.06
N PRO A 11 -4.98 -4.21 -15.77
CA PRO A 11 -4.95 -5.63 -15.45
C PRO A 11 -3.58 -6.25 -15.77
N ILE A 12 -3.22 -7.31 -15.06
CA ILE A 12 -2.05 -8.15 -15.35
C ILE A 12 -2.57 -9.50 -15.83
N LYS A 13 -2.37 -9.81 -17.11
CA LYS A 13 -2.95 -10.98 -17.80
C LYS A 13 -2.21 -12.29 -17.49
N HIS A 14 -0.95 -12.20 -17.08
CA HIS A 14 -0.11 -13.31 -16.61
C HIS A 14 1.05 -12.74 -15.78
N VAL A 15 1.76 -13.58 -15.02
CA VAL A 15 2.84 -13.22 -14.06
C VAL A 15 3.91 -12.21 -14.54
N SER A 16 4.13 -12.07 -15.85
CA SER A 16 5.12 -11.20 -16.47
C SER A 16 4.51 -10.19 -17.45
N ASP A 17 3.21 -9.95 -17.36
CA ASP A 17 2.49 -9.01 -18.21
C ASP A 17 2.68 -7.57 -17.71
N ALA A 18 3.23 -6.72 -18.59
CA ALA A 18 3.25 -5.27 -18.43
C ALA A 18 2.65 -4.56 -19.66
N SER A 19 1.87 -5.29 -20.49
CA SER A 19 1.28 -4.76 -21.72
C SER A 19 0.36 -3.57 -21.46
N GLY A 20 -0.42 -3.58 -20.38
CA GLY A 20 -1.27 -2.45 -20.02
C GLY A 20 -0.49 -1.15 -19.75
N LEU A 21 0.69 -1.24 -19.13
CA LEU A 21 1.56 -0.07 -18.97
C LEU A 21 2.12 0.40 -20.32
N ALA A 22 2.58 -0.54 -21.15
CA ALA A 22 3.08 -0.21 -22.49
C ALA A 22 2.00 0.45 -23.35
N GLU A 23 0.77 -0.06 -23.32
CA GLU A 23 -0.39 0.50 -24.04
C GLU A 23 -0.70 1.94 -23.57
N LEU A 24 -0.66 2.22 -22.26
CA LEU A 24 -0.85 3.59 -21.75
C LEU A 24 0.23 4.55 -22.23
N ILE A 25 1.49 4.10 -22.30
CA ILE A 25 2.61 4.92 -22.78
C ILE A 25 2.52 5.13 -24.30
N ASP A 26 2.29 4.07 -25.06
CA ASP A 26 2.19 4.11 -26.52
C ASP A 26 0.98 4.97 -26.97
N ALA A 27 -0.09 5.03 -26.17
CA ALA A 27 -1.24 5.90 -26.39
C ALA A 27 -1.05 7.35 -25.90
N GLY A 28 0.08 7.68 -25.26
CA GLY A 28 0.37 9.02 -24.73
C GLY A 28 -0.48 9.40 -23.51
N VAL A 29 -1.09 8.43 -22.81
CA VAL A 29 -1.85 8.68 -21.59
C VAL A 29 -0.92 8.96 -20.41
N VAL A 30 0.23 8.27 -20.35
CA VAL A 30 1.30 8.53 -19.39
C VAL A 30 2.65 8.53 -20.10
N GLU A 31 3.58 9.37 -19.66
CA GLU A 31 4.97 9.30 -20.12
C GLU A 31 5.77 8.33 -19.25
N ALA A 32 6.56 7.45 -19.86
CA ALA A 32 7.38 6.47 -19.13
C ALA A 32 8.29 7.13 -18.09
N ASP A 33 8.90 8.27 -18.42
CA ASP A 33 9.81 9.01 -17.53
C ASP A 33 9.09 9.72 -16.37
N ARG A 34 7.78 9.92 -16.50
CA ARG A 34 6.93 10.55 -15.49
C ARG A 34 6.27 9.56 -14.54
N VAL A 35 6.41 8.26 -14.77
CA VAL A 35 5.97 7.24 -13.81
C VAL A 35 6.83 7.34 -12.55
N ILE A 36 6.18 7.68 -11.44
CA ILE A 36 6.80 7.92 -10.13
C ILE A 36 6.49 6.85 -9.10
N ALA A 37 5.44 6.05 -9.29
CA ALA A 37 5.14 4.91 -8.43
C ALA A 37 4.26 3.88 -9.16
N VAL A 38 4.40 2.61 -8.76
CA VAL A 38 3.48 1.54 -9.14
C VAL A 38 3.12 0.75 -7.89
N VAL A 39 1.83 0.48 -7.69
CA VAL A 39 1.32 -0.34 -6.58
C VAL A 39 0.42 -1.43 -7.16
N GLY A 40 0.74 -2.70 -6.92
CA GLY A 40 0.05 -3.78 -7.61
C GLY A 40 -0.11 -5.08 -6.83
N LYS A 41 -1.00 -5.92 -7.38
CA LYS A 41 -1.36 -7.24 -6.91
C LYS A 41 -0.82 -8.30 -7.87
N THR A 42 -0.02 -9.24 -7.34
CA THR A 42 0.51 -10.37 -8.11
C THR A 42 -0.08 -11.70 -7.65
N GLU A 43 -0.15 -12.67 -8.56
CA GLU A 43 -0.93 -13.91 -8.40
C GLU A 43 -0.24 -15.04 -7.61
N GLY A 44 0.92 -14.79 -7.02
CA GLY A 44 1.60 -15.77 -6.17
C GLY A 44 0.87 -16.01 -4.85
N ASN A 45 1.51 -16.73 -3.92
CA ASN A 45 0.88 -17.09 -2.65
C ASN A 45 0.84 -15.94 -1.61
N GLY A 46 1.49 -14.81 -1.88
CA GLY A 46 1.58 -13.66 -0.96
C GLY A 46 2.44 -13.90 0.28
N GLY A 47 3.17 -15.00 0.36
CA GLY A 47 4.06 -15.35 1.47
C GLY A 47 5.52 -15.01 1.19
N VAL A 48 6.41 -15.70 1.91
CA VAL A 48 7.87 -15.50 1.82
C VAL A 48 8.39 -15.85 0.43
N ASN A 49 8.05 -17.03 -0.09
CA ASN A 49 8.56 -17.59 -1.34
C ASN A 49 7.72 -17.20 -2.57
N ASP A 50 7.06 -16.05 -2.53
CA ASP A 50 6.31 -15.54 -3.67
C ASP A 50 7.25 -14.82 -4.65
N TYR A 51 7.61 -15.50 -5.73
CA TYR A 51 8.46 -14.98 -6.80
C TYR A 51 7.68 -14.23 -7.89
N THR A 52 6.35 -14.18 -7.84
CA THR A 52 5.57 -13.39 -8.82
C THR A 52 5.86 -11.90 -8.69
N ARG A 53 6.19 -11.45 -7.47
CA ARG A 53 6.59 -10.07 -7.17
C ARG A 53 7.82 -9.63 -7.99
N ILE A 54 8.87 -10.45 -8.03
CA ILE A 54 10.09 -10.13 -8.79
C ILE A 54 9.91 -10.27 -10.30
N ILE A 55 9.00 -11.15 -10.75
CA ILE A 55 8.68 -11.29 -12.18
C ILE A 55 7.92 -10.06 -12.68
N ALA A 56 6.92 -9.60 -11.91
CA ALA A 56 6.16 -8.39 -12.24
C ALA A 56 7.04 -7.14 -12.16
N ASP A 57 7.91 -7.02 -11.13
CA ASP A 57 8.85 -5.90 -11.01
C ASP A 57 9.75 -5.78 -12.23
N ARG A 58 10.37 -6.89 -12.64
CA ARG A 58 11.20 -6.94 -13.84
C ARG A 58 10.41 -6.53 -15.08
N ALA A 59 9.22 -7.10 -15.29
CA ALA A 59 8.41 -6.82 -16.48
C ALA A 59 8.03 -5.32 -16.58
N PHE A 60 7.63 -4.70 -15.47
CA PHE A 60 7.26 -3.28 -15.46
C PHE A 60 8.48 -2.38 -15.65
N ARG A 61 9.61 -2.68 -15.01
CA ARG A 61 10.86 -1.91 -15.21
C ARG A 61 11.39 -2.01 -16.63
N GLU A 62 11.33 -3.19 -17.25
CA GLU A 62 11.72 -3.38 -18.65
C GLU A 62 10.90 -2.48 -19.59
N VAL A 63 9.58 -2.30 -19.35
CA VAL A 63 8.75 -1.37 -20.12
C VAL A 63 9.17 0.09 -19.89
N LEU A 64 9.41 0.49 -18.64
CA LEU A 64 9.84 1.87 -18.32
C LEU A 64 11.18 2.23 -18.98
N VAL A 65 12.16 1.32 -18.95
CA VAL A 65 13.45 1.49 -19.63
C VAL A 65 13.27 1.53 -21.15
N ALA A 66 12.47 0.62 -21.72
CA ALA A 66 12.31 0.51 -23.17
C ALA A 66 11.51 1.65 -23.81
N ARG A 67 10.69 2.37 -23.03
CA ARG A 67 9.81 3.44 -23.51
C ARG A 67 10.14 4.83 -22.97
N GLY A 68 11.13 4.94 -22.09
CA GLY A 68 11.59 6.18 -21.49
C GLY A 68 13.00 6.56 -21.92
N THR A 69 13.53 7.59 -21.28
CA THR A 69 14.92 8.04 -21.41
C THR A 69 15.72 7.81 -20.13
N ARG A 70 15.06 7.48 -19.01
CA ARG A 70 15.72 7.07 -17.76
C ARG A 70 16.59 5.81 -17.96
N THR A 71 17.77 5.84 -17.36
CA THR A 71 18.67 4.69 -17.25
C THR A 71 18.06 3.59 -16.37
N ASP A 72 18.59 2.37 -16.48
CA ASP A 72 18.18 1.24 -15.62
C ASP A 72 18.33 1.59 -14.12
N ASP A 73 19.40 2.30 -13.74
CA ASP A 73 19.62 2.69 -12.35
C ASP A 73 18.63 3.77 -11.87
N GLU A 74 18.21 4.70 -12.73
CA GLU A 74 17.15 5.66 -12.42
C GLU A 74 15.78 4.99 -12.32
N VAL A 75 15.46 4.05 -13.22
CA VAL A 75 14.23 3.26 -13.15
C VAL A 75 14.20 2.40 -11.90
N ARG A 76 15.33 1.85 -11.44
CA ARG A 76 15.42 1.11 -10.16
C ARG A 76 15.03 1.96 -8.95
N GLN A 77 15.17 3.28 -9.01
CA GLN A 77 14.76 4.17 -7.92
C GLN A 77 13.23 4.40 -7.88
N VAL A 78 12.49 4.02 -8.93
CA VAL A 78 11.03 4.12 -8.91
C VAL A 78 10.46 3.10 -7.92
N PRO A 79 9.69 3.55 -6.91
CA PRO A 79 9.00 2.64 -6.00
C PRO A 79 7.95 1.83 -6.75
N ILE A 80 8.15 0.52 -6.81
CA ILE A 80 7.22 -0.44 -7.38
C ILE A 80 6.91 -1.46 -6.30
N VAL A 81 5.68 -1.44 -5.79
CA VAL A 81 5.26 -2.23 -4.65
C VAL A 81 4.31 -3.34 -5.08
N TRP A 82 4.77 -4.58 -4.97
CA TRP A 82 3.96 -5.77 -5.25
C TRP A 82 3.50 -6.45 -3.96
N SER A 83 2.18 -6.50 -3.77
CA SER A 83 1.51 -7.30 -2.75
C SER A 83 0.99 -8.59 -3.38
N GLY A 84 1.70 -9.69 -3.17
CA GLY A 84 1.31 -11.01 -3.67
C GLY A 84 0.04 -11.57 -3.03
N GLY A 85 -0.46 -12.68 -3.56
CA GLY A 85 -1.72 -13.29 -3.12
C GLY A 85 -2.91 -12.57 -3.73
N THR A 86 -3.59 -13.23 -4.67
CA THR A 86 -4.86 -12.80 -5.27
C THR A 86 -5.92 -13.87 -4.99
N ASP A 87 -6.03 -14.26 -3.73
CA ASP A 87 -6.97 -15.28 -3.26
C ASP A 87 -8.44 -14.91 -3.51
N GLY A 88 -9.28 -15.91 -3.70
CA GLY A 88 -10.70 -15.71 -4.00
C GLY A 88 -10.91 -15.13 -5.39
N VAL A 89 -11.57 -13.96 -5.45
CA VAL A 89 -11.92 -13.29 -6.71
C VAL A 89 -10.99 -12.14 -7.09
N ILE A 90 -9.97 -11.82 -6.29
CA ILE A 90 -9.10 -10.68 -6.53
C ILE A 90 -8.40 -10.85 -7.89
N SER A 91 -8.46 -9.83 -8.75
CA SER A 91 -7.77 -9.84 -10.05
C SER A 91 -6.36 -9.26 -9.92
N PRO A 92 -5.31 -9.92 -10.46
CA PRO A 92 -3.99 -9.33 -10.63
C PRO A 92 -4.05 -8.03 -11.44
N HIS A 93 -3.43 -6.98 -10.93
CA HIS A 93 -3.46 -5.64 -11.54
C HIS A 93 -2.33 -4.76 -10.99
N ALA A 94 -2.08 -3.63 -11.65
CA ALA A 94 -1.20 -2.58 -11.19
C ALA A 94 -1.92 -1.23 -11.24
N THR A 95 -1.70 -0.39 -10.24
CA THR A 95 -2.06 1.03 -10.26
C THR A 95 -0.80 1.84 -10.49
N VAL A 96 -0.76 2.56 -11.61
CA VAL A 96 0.37 3.36 -12.07
C VAL A 96 0.11 4.81 -11.74
N PHE A 97 1.07 5.48 -11.10
CA PHE A 97 1.04 6.89 -10.78
C PHE A 97 2.11 7.61 -11.60
N ALA A 98 1.68 8.60 -12.39
CA ALA A 98 2.58 9.42 -13.19
C ALA A 98 2.29 10.91 -12.94
N THR A 99 3.34 11.73 -12.94
CA THR A 99 3.16 13.19 -13.00
C THR A 99 2.64 13.59 -14.38
N LEU A 100 1.89 14.68 -14.45
CA LEU A 100 1.58 15.41 -15.69
C LEU A 100 2.41 16.70 -15.72
N PRO A 101 2.82 17.18 -16.91
CA PRO A 101 3.44 18.50 -17.01
C PRO A 101 2.51 19.56 -16.41
N ALA A 102 3.01 20.36 -15.46
CA ALA A 102 2.22 21.39 -14.79
C ALA A 102 1.64 22.44 -15.77
N SER A 103 2.21 22.61 -16.96
CA SER A 103 1.70 23.47 -18.03
C SER A 103 0.40 22.97 -18.66
N ASP A 104 0.11 21.68 -18.56
CA ASP A 104 -0.95 21.01 -19.29
C ASP A 104 -2.24 20.92 -18.47
N VAL A 105 -2.17 21.33 -17.21
CA VAL A 105 -3.25 21.20 -16.23
C VAL A 105 -3.43 22.53 -15.51
N GLU A 106 -4.67 23.04 -15.50
CA GLU A 106 -5.01 24.22 -14.73
C GLU A 106 -4.91 23.91 -13.23
N ALA A 107 -4.13 24.72 -12.51
CA ALA A 107 -4.07 24.68 -11.06
C ALA A 107 -5.41 25.11 -10.46
N VAL A 108 -5.96 24.31 -9.55
CA VAL A 108 -7.22 24.61 -8.86
C VAL A 108 -7.04 24.58 -7.35
N ASP A 109 -7.86 25.32 -6.61
CA ASP A 109 -7.79 25.38 -5.14
C ASP A 109 -8.46 24.18 -4.47
N GLU A 110 -9.28 23.41 -5.20
CA GLU A 110 -9.80 22.16 -4.69
C GLU A 110 -8.67 21.14 -4.43
N PRO A 111 -8.75 20.35 -3.35
CA PRO A 111 -7.79 19.29 -3.09
C PRO A 111 -7.76 18.28 -4.25
N ARG A 112 -6.56 17.97 -4.75
CA ARG A 112 -6.32 16.98 -5.79
C ARG A 112 -5.18 16.06 -5.43
N LEU A 113 -5.23 14.85 -6.00
CA LEU A 113 -4.27 13.78 -5.75
C LEU A 113 -2.84 14.27 -5.96
N THR A 114 -1.99 14.05 -4.96
CA THR A 114 -0.54 14.25 -5.03
C THR A 114 0.16 13.02 -4.47
N VAL A 115 1.38 12.78 -4.94
CA VAL A 115 2.20 11.64 -4.52
C VAL A 115 3.63 12.10 -4.27
N GLY A 116 4.16 11.70 -3.13
CA GLY A 116 5.58 11.86 -2.81
C GLY A 116 6.16 10.53 -2.35
N PHE A 117 7.45 10.33 -2.58
CA PHE A 117 8.10 9.07 -2.23
C PHE A 117 9.50 9.29 -1.67
N ALA A 118 9.93 8.36 -0.83
CA ALA A 118 11.23 8.38 -0.19
C ALA A 118 11.76 6.97 0.05
N MET A 119 13.08 6.87 0.13
CA MET A 119 13.79 5.72 0.67
C MET A 119 14.25 6.07 2.07
N SER A 120 14.09 5.15 3.03
CA SER A 120 14.73 5.31 4.33
C SER A 120 16.25 5.08 4.25
N ASP A 121 16.94 5.40 5.35
CA ASP A 121 18.23 4.78 5.65
C ASP A 121 18.12 3.25 5.66
N ALA A 122 19.24 2.56 5.46
CA ALA A 122 19.27 1.09 5.49
C ALA A 122 18.76 0.59 6.84
N ILE A 123 17.85 -0.39 6.81
CA ILE A 123 17.27 -1.03 7.99
C ILE A 123 18.03 -2.34 8.21
N LEU A 124 18.83 -2.36 9.27
CA LEU A 124 19.60 -3.53 9.65
C LEU A 124 18.67 -4.63 10.20
N PRO A 125 19.07 -5.91 10.11
CA PRO A 125 18.23 -7.01 10.56
C PRO A 125 17.87 -6.91 12.06
N GLU A 126 18.80 -6.42 12.90
CA GLU A 126 18.55 -6.19 14.32
C GLU A 126 17.65 -4.98 14.63
N GLU A 127 17.28 -4.18 13.63
CA GLU A 127 16.34 -3.07 13.78
C GLU A 127 14.91 -3.46 13.38
N ILE A 128 14.74 -4.54 12.60
CA ILE A 128 13.41 -5.01 12.19
C ILE A 128 12.60 -5.40 13.43
N GLY A 129 11.45 -4.75 13.60
CA GLY A 129 10.60 -4.95 14.78
C GLY A 129 10.98 -4.12 16.00
N ARG A 130 11.85 -3.12 15.85
CA ARG A 130 12.33 -2.27 16.94
C ARG A 130 12.30 -0.79 16.56
N ARG A 131 12.43 0.08 17.57
CA ARG A 131 12.39 1.53 17.45
C ARG A 131 13.31 2.11 16.36
N GLY A 132 14.49 1.52 16.13
CA GLY A 132 15.39 1.97 15.06
C GLY A 132 14.74 1.93 13.67
N MET A 133 13.88 0.93 13.40
CA MET A 133 13.08 0.87 12.17
C MET A 133 11.96 1.91 12.17
N ILE A 134 11.28 2.12 13.30
CA ILE A 134 10.21 3.13 13.45
C ILE A 134 10.74 4.52 13.12
N GLU A 135 11.88 4.91 13.67
CA GLU A 135 12.51 6.22 13.45
C GLU A 135 12.90 6.44 11.98
N LYS A 136 13.49 5.42 11.34
CA LYS A 136 13.88 5.46 9.92
C LYS A 136 12.68 5.59 8.99
N VAL A 137 11.61 4.86 9.28
CA VAL A 137 10.36 4.95 8.52
C VAL A 137 9.71 6.31 8.72
N ALA A 138 9.64 6.80 9.96
CA ALA A 138 9.02 8.08 10.25
C ALA A 138 9.73 9.23 9.51
N ALA A 139 11.07 9.21 9.48
CA ALA A 139 11.86 10.17 8.71
C ALA A 139 11.56 10.10 7.19
N ALA A 140 11.48 8.89 6.64
CA ALA A 140 11.15 8.69 5.22
C ALA A 140 9.72 9.17 4.88
N VAL A 141 8.74 8.96 5.77
CA VAL A 141 7.37 9.48 5.60
C VAL A 141 7.38 11.01 5.58
N GLY A 142 8.12 11.66 6.47
CA GLY A 142 8.27 13.12 6.45
C GLY A 142 8.83 13.65 5.13
N VAL A 143 9.87 13.01 4.58
CA VAL A 143 10.41 13.34 3.24
C VAL A 143 9.37 13.09 2.13
N GLY A 144 8.60 12.00 2.24
CA GLY A 144 7.52 11.69 1.32
C GLY A 144 6.44 12.78 1.31
N MET A 145 6.02 13.26 2.47
CA MET A 145 5.07 14.37 2.61
C MET A 145 5.60 15.67 1.98
N GLU A 146 6.86 16.04 2.28
CA GLU A 146 7.50 17.23 1.70
C GLU A 146 7.50 17.17 0.17
N ARG A 147 7.89 16.02 -0.40
CA ARG A 147 7.90 15.81 -1.86
C ARG A 147 6.51 15.81 -2.47
N ALA A 148 5.50 15.33 -1.73
CA ALA A 148 4.10 15.42 -2.12
C ALA A 148 3.54 16.84 -2.02
N GLY A 149 4.26 17.79 -1.40
CA GLY A 149 3.77 19.13 -1.12
C GLY A 149 2.67 19.15 -0.06
N ILE A 150 2.64 18.16 0.83
CA ILE A 150 1.65 18.05 1.92
C ILE A 150 2.28 18.57 3.21
N ALA A 151 1.67 19.61 3.79
CA ALA A 151 2.11 20.19 5.06
C ALA A 151 1.30 19.69 6.26
N ASP A 152 0.01 19.43 6.07
CA ASP A 152 -0.89 18.93 7.11
C ASP A 152 -1.04 17.40 6.99
N PRO A 153 -0.71 16.61 8.04
CA PRO A 153 -0.95 15.17 8.04
C PRO A 153 -2.39 14.76 7.72
N ALA A 154 -3.38 15.62 7.98
CA ALA A 154 -4.79 15.35 7.66
C ALA A 154 -5.06 15.24 6.15
N ASP A 155 -4.18 15.81 5.30
CA ASP A 155 -4.27 15.69 3.85
C ASP A 155 -3.58 14.41 3.31
N VAL A 156 -3.00 13.56 4.19
CA VAL A 156 -2.48 12.23 3.86
C VAL A 156 -3.59 11.20 4.03
N HIS A 157 -3.84 10.39 3.00
CA HIS A 157 -4.92 9.39 3.03
C HIS A 157 -4.42 7.95 2.83
N TYR A 158 -3.18 7.77 2.37
CA TYR A 158 -2.62 6.44 2.14
C TYR A 158 -1.10 6.49 2.12
N VAL A 159 -0.45 5.67 2.95
CA VAL A 159 1.00 5.51 2.96
C VAL A 159 1.33 4.06 2.64
N GLN A 160 1.62 3.78 1.37
CA GLN A 160 2.08 2.45 0.95
C GLN A 160 3.58 2.33 1.23
N THR A 161 3.98 1.21 1.83
CA THR A 161 5.40 0.93 2.07
C THR A 161 5.82 -0.45 1.59
N LYS A 162 7.11 -0.59 1.29
CA LYS A 162 7.77 -1.89 1.10
C LYS A 162 9.03 -1.94 1.96
N THR A 163 9.13 -2.91 2.86
CA THR A 163 10.24 -3.04 3.81
C THR A 163 10.93 -4.40 3.75
N PRO A 164 12.18 -4.51 4.25
CA PRO A 164 12.85 -5.81 4.40
C PRO A 164 12.11 -6.73 5.38
N LEU A 165 12.29 -8.04 5.20
CA LEU A 165 11.98 -9.07 6.18
C LEU A 165 13.27 -9.78 6.65
N LEU A 166 13.17 -10.61 7.69
CA LEU A 166 14.30 -11.41 8.17
C LEU A 166 14.40 -12.73 7.39
N THR A 167 15.52 -12.92 6.70
CA THR A 167 15.86 -14.18 6.02
C THR A 167 16.91 -14.94 6.84
N ILE A 168 17.13 -16.21 6.49
CA ILE A 168 18.25 -17.01 7.05
C ILE A 168 19.59 -16.25 6.91
N HIS A 169 19.80 -15.55 5.80
CA HIS A 169 21.03 -14.80 5.56
C HIS A 169 21.16 -13.60 6.50
N THR A 170 20.11 -12.78 6.61
CA THR A 170 20.13 -11.55 7.41
C THR A 170 20.14 -11.84 8.92
N ILE A 171 19.48 -12.91 9.36
CA ILE A 171 19.56 -13.42 10.73
C ILE A 171 21.00 -13.84 11.06
N ARG A 172 21.66 -14.59 10.17
CA ARG A 172 23.05 -15.02 10.37
C ARG A 172 24.01 -13.83 10.38
N ASP A 173 23.81 -12.85 9.51
CA ASP A 173 24.62 -11.63 9.49
C ASP A 173 24.56 -10.88 10.83
N ALA A 174 23.35 -10.65 11.36
CA ALA A 174 23.19 -10.02 12.67
C ALA A 174 23.90 -10.82 13.78
N LYS A 175 23.72 -12.14 13.82
CA LYS A 175 24.41 -13.01 14.79
C LYS A 175 25.93 -12.95 14.66
N ALA A 176 26.47 -12.90 13.44
CA ALA A 176 27.91 -12.79 13.19
C ALA A 176 28.50 -11.46 13.71
N ARG A 177 27.68 -10.39 13.73
CA ARG A 177 28.04 -9.09 14.32
C ARG A 177 27.72 -8.98 15.83
N GLY A 178 27.33 -10.08 16.49
CA GLY A 178 27.00 -10.11 17.91
C GLY A 178 25.66 -9.45 18.25
N LYS A 179 24.74 -9.34 17.29
CA LYS A 179 23.42 -8.73 17.44
C LYS A 179 22.34 -9.80 17.57
N THR A 180 21.21 -9.40 18.17
CA THR A 180 19.99 -10.22 18.24
C THR A 180 18.96 -9.72 17.24
N VAL A 181 18.13 -10.62 16.74
CA VAL A 181 16.93 -10.32 15.97
C VAL A 181 15.69 -10.54 16.84
N TRP A 182 14.57 -9.92 16.48
CA TRP A 182 13.31 -10.06 17.23
C TRP A 182 12.73 -11.47 17.11
N THR A 183 12.74 -12.04 15.91
CA THR A 183 12.36 -13.44 15.63
C THR A 183 13.36 -14.10 14.69
N GLU A 184 13.47 -15.43 14.76
CA GLU A 184 14.22 -16.26 13.82
C GLU A 184 13.33 -16.92 12.76
N ASN A 185 12.02 -16.65 12.80
CA ASN A 185 11.04 -17.16 11.83
C ASN A 185 10.81 -16.12 10.71
N THR A 186 11.16 -16.50 9.47
CA THR A 186 11.01 -15.64 8.29
C THR A 186 9.56 -15.19 8.06
N HIS A 187 8.57 -16.07 8.28
CA HIS A 187 7.16 -15.74 8.06
C HIS A 187 6.68 -14.70 9.08
N GLU A 188 6.94 -14.94 10.38
CA GLU A 188 6.60 -14.01 11.46
C GLU A 188 7.27 -12.63 11.27
N SER A 189 8.50 -12.62 10.72
CA SER A 189 9.20 -11.38 10.45
C SER A 189 8.53 -10.48 9.40
N MET A 190 7.67 -11.05 8.53
CA MET A 190 6.87 -10.25 7.60
C MET A 190 5.86 -9.40 8.36
N ASP A 191 5.18 -10.00 9.32
CA ASP A 191 4.16 -9.34 10.14
C ASP A 191 4.78 -8.30 11.06
N LEU A 192 5.89 -8.68 11.70
CA LEU A 192 6.71 -7.79 12.49
C LEU A 192 7.18 -6.56 11.70
N SER A 193 7.73 -6.77 10.50
CA SER A 193 8.24 -5.69 9.65
C SER A 193 7.10 -4.74 9.26
N ASN A 194 5.96 -5.29 8.85
CA ASN A 194 4.79 -4.48 8.48
C ASN A 194 4.28 -3.67 9.68
N GLY A 195 4.11 -4.31 10.84
CA GLY A 195 3.62 -3.66 12.06
C GLY A 195 4.55 -2.58 12.58
N CYS A 196 5.85 -2.84 12.60
CA CYS A 196 6.86 -1.85 12.99
C CYS A 196 6.91 -0.67 12.02
N THR A 197 6.75 -0.92 10.72
CA THR A 197 6.65 0.15 9.71
C THR A 197 5.43 1.02 9.93
N ALA A 198 4.28 0.42 10.22
CA ALA A 198 3.04 1.15 10.43
C ALA A 198 3.09 2.07 11.66
N LEU A 199 3.78 1.65 12.73
CA LEU A 199 4.07 2.53 13.86
C LEU A 199 4.95 3.73 13.44
N GLY A 200 5.91 3.53 12.54
CA GLY A 200 6.70 4.63 11.96
C GLY A 200 5.85 5.63 11.19
N VAL A 201 4.87 5.14 10.42
CA VAL A 201 3.87 6.00 9.74
C VAL A 201 3.04 6.76 10.77
N ALA A 202 2.49 6.09 11.77
CA ALA A 202 1.67 6.69 12.81
C ALA A 202 2.42 7.80 13.57
N VAL A 203 3.70 7.58 13.88
CA VAL A 203 4.57 8.57 14.53
C VAL A 203 4.80 9.78 13.62
N ALA A 204 5.10 9.57 12.33
CA ALA A 204 5.35 10.68 11.40
C ALA A 204 4.13 11.57 11.19
N LEU A 205 2.93 10.98 11.19
CA LEU A 205 1.67 11.70 11.02
C LEU A 205 1.08 12.24 12.33
N GLY A 206 1.75 11.99 13.47
CA GLY A 206 1.31 12.47 14.77
C GLY A 206 0.07 11.74 15.33
N GLU A 207 -0.29 10.58 14.78
CA GLU A 207 -1.40 9.75 15.26
C GLU A 207 -1.08 9.12 16.62
N ILE A 208 0.20 8.84 16.89
CA ILE A 208 0.71 8.32 18.17
C ILE A 208 2.02 9.02 18.57
N GLY A 209 2.33 8.98 19.87
CA GLY A 209 3.69 9.25 20.35
C GLY A 209 4.66 8.10 20.04
N MET A 210 5.97 8.35 20.14
CA MET A 210 6.99 7.32 19.89
C MET A 210 6.81 6.12 20.84
N PRO A 211 6.53 4.91 20.34
CA PRO A 211 6.36 3.73 21.17
C PRO A 211 7.70 3.15 21.64
N SER A 212 7.62 2.24 22.60
CA SER A 212 8.73 1.38 23.03
C SER A 212 8.81 0.10 22.19
N ASP A 213 9.93 -0.62 22.27
CA ASP A 213 10.10 -1.91 21.59
C ASP A 213 9.08 -2.96 22.07
N ASP A 214 8.66 -2.89 23.34
CA ASP A 214 7.69 -3.83 23.92
C ASP A 214 6.27 -3.62 23.37
N ASP A 215 5.96 -2.43 22.86
CA ASP A 215 4.65 -2.11 22.30
C ASP A 215 4.44 -2.77 20.92
N VAL A 216 5.52 -3.03 20.18
CA VAL A 216 5.49 -3.58 18.81
C VAL A 216 4.89 -4.99 18.82
N MET A 217 3.89 -5.21 17.97
CA MET A 217 3.03 -6.41 17.88
C MET A 217 2.08 -6.65 19.06
N HIS A 218 2.20 -5.93 20.18
CA HIS A 218 1.42 -6.21 21.41
C HIS A 218 0.31 -5.19 21.67
N ARG A 219 0.62 -3.89 21.61
CA ARG A 219 -0.37 -2.83 21.89
C ARG A 219 -1.14 -2.46 20.64
N ARG A 220 -2.14 -3.28 20.33
CA ARG A 220 -2.91 -3.18 19.08
C ARG A 220 -3.77 -1.91 18.98
N GLU A 221 -3.98 -1.20 20.09
CA GLU A 221 -4.63 0.11 20.11
C GLU A 221 -3.74 1.25 19.56
N LEU A 222 -2.43 1.01 19.39
CA LEU A 222 -1.54 1.94 18.69
C LEU A 222 -1.54 1.56 17.21
N TYR A 223 -2.08 2.42 16.36
CA TYR A 223 -2.12 2.16 14.92
C TYR A 223 -2.12 3.45 14.10
N SER A 224 -1.79 3.32 12.82
CA SER A 224 -2.07 4.33 11.80
C SER A 224 -3.36 4.02 11.06
N SER A 225 -4.15 5.04 10.77
CA SER A 225 -5.40 4.96 10.01
C SER A 225 -5.19 5.00 8.49
N VAL A 226 -3.94 5.21 8.04
CA VAL A 226 -3.59 5.36 6.61
C VAL A 226 -2.41 4.49 6.16
N ALA A 227 -1.73 3.79 7.09
CA ALA A 227 -0.61 2.93 6.76
C ALA A 227 -1.06 1.65 6.03
N SER A 228 -0.39 1.34 4.92
CA SER A 228 -0.50 0.06 4.22
C SER A 228 0.89 -0.49 3.98
N CYS A 229 1.34 -1.34 4.88
CA CYS A 229 2.69 -1.86 4.87
C CYS A 229 2.75 -3.25 4.24
N SER A 230 3.78 -3.47 3.43
CA SER A 230 4.13 -4.75 2.84
C SER A 230 5.62 -4.99 3.05
N SER A 231 6.03 -6.26 3.12
CA SER A 231 7.44 -6.64 3.21
C SER A 231 7.83 -7.59 2.09
N GLY A 232 9.14 -7.66 1.81
CA GLY A 232 9.72 -8.48 0.77
C GLY A 232 11.21 -8.72 1.01
N VAL A 233 11.77 -9.64 0.24
CA VAL A 233 13.19 -10.05 0.33
C VAL A 233 14.10 -9.16 -0.51
N GLU A 234 13.52 -8.31 -1.36
CA GLU A 234 14.21 -7.56 -2.42
C GLU A 234 14.89 -6.26 -1.97
N LEU A 235 14.71 -5.81 -0.73
CA LEU A 235 15.17 -4.50 -0.24
C LEU A 235 15.90 -4.60 1.11
N ASP A 236 16.75 -3.61 1.39
CA ASP A 236 17.40 -3.36 2.70
C ASP A 236 16.96 -2.02 3.32
N ARG A 237 15.95 -1.37 2.73
CA ARG A 237 15.42 -0.04 3.08
C ARG A 237 13.90 -0.06 3.02
N ALA A 238 13.25 0.90 3.67
CA ALA A 238 11.85 1.18 3.43
C ALA A 238 11.69 2.02 2.16
N GLN A 239 10.94 1.51 1.19
CA GLN A 239 10.30 2.31 0.15
C GLN A 239 9.01 2.87 0.72
N VAL A 240 8.82 4.18 0.65
CA VAL A 240 7.62 4.87 1.15
C VAL A 240 7.00 5.65 -0.01
N VAL A 241 5.69 5.46 -0.22
CA VAL A 241 4.87 6.22 -1.15
C VAL A 241 3.74 6.86 -0.34
N VAL A 242 3.81 8.17 -0.14
CA VAL A 242 2.80 9.00 0.52
C VAL A 242 1.83 9.49 -0.55
N VAL A 243 0.55 9.20 -0.37
CA VAL A 243 -0.53 9.61 -1.26
C VAL A 243 -1.55 10.40 -0.46
N GLY A 244 -1.86 11.59 -0.96
CA GLY A 244 -2.75 12.52 -0.30
C GLY A 244 -3.32 13.52 -1.27
N ASN A 245 -3.79 14.65 -0.74
CA ASN A 245 -4.30 15.74 -1.55
C ASN A 245 -3.50 17.03 -1.32
N ALA A 246 -3.32 17.83 -2.36
CA ALA A 246 -2.78 19.17 -2.27
C ALA A 246 -3.67 20.15 -3.04
N ARG A 247 -3.71 21.40 -2.56
CA ARG A 247 -4.39 22.52 -3.23
C ARG A 247 -3.40 23.24 -4.15
N GLY A 248 -3.90 23.87 -5.20
CA GLY A 248 -3.09 24.63 -6.17
C GLY A 248 -2.28 23.76 -7.13
N VAL A 249 -2.57 22.46 -7.21
CA VAL A 249 -1.90 21.53 -8.12
C VAL A 249 -2.68 21.34 -9.41
N GLY A 250 -3.99 21.09 -9.33
CA GLY A 250 -4.80 20.70 -10.49
C GLY A 250 -4.94 19.18 -10.63
N GLY A 251 -5.50 18.75 -11.74
CA GLY A 251 -5.73 17.34 -12.07
C GLY A 251 -7.15 16.89 -11.77
N ARG A 252 -7.45 15.65 -12.16
CA ARG A 252 -8.82 15.11 -12.11
C ARG A 252 -9.06 14.15 -10.96
N TYR A 253 -8.03 13.65 -10.29
CA TYR A 253 -8.19 12.63 -9.26
C TYR A 253 -8.15 13.22 -7.85
N ARG A 254 -8.81 12.54 -6.92
CA ARG A 254 -8.76 12.83 -5.48
C ARG A 254 -8.72 11.51 -4.71
N ILE A 255 -8.00 11.49 -3.60
CA ILE A 255 -8.00 10.36 -2.66
C ILE A 255 -8.80 10.72 -1.40
N GLY A 256 -9.43 9.72 -0.82
CA GLY A 256 -10.01 9.76 0.51
C GLY A 256 -9.73 8.47 1.25
N HIS A 257 -9.98 8.44 2.56
CA HIS A 257 -9.82 7.23 3.35
C HIS A 257 -10.86 7.10 4.45
N ALA A 258 -10.95 5.88 4.96
CA ALA A 258 -11.61 5.52 6.20
C ALA A 258 -10.88 4.30 6.78
N VAL A 259 -11.46 3.71 7.81
CA VAL A 259 -10.97 2.48 8.44
C VAL A 259 -12.11 1.46 8.42
N MET A 260 -11.80 0.22 8.03
CA MET A 260 -12.68 -0.92 8.26
C MET A 260 -12.51 -1.38 9.70
N GLU A 261 -13.60 -1.42 10.47
CA GLU A 261 -13.58 -1.85 11.87
C GLU A 261 -13.46 -3.38 12.01
N ASP A 262 -13.91 -4.12 11.00
CA ASP A 262 -13.74 -5.56 10.89
C ASP A 262 -13.67 -6.01 9.42
N ALA A 263 -13.35 -7.29 9.20
CA ALA A 263 -13.21 -7.88 7.87
C ALA A 263 -14.48 -7.89 7.01
N ILE A 264 -15.65 -7.50 7.54
CA ILE A 264 -16.92 -7.46 6.80
C ILE A 264 -17.57 -6.07 6.84
N ASP A 265 -16.79 -5.04 7.14
CA ASP A 265 -17.21 -3.64 7.18
C ASP A 265 -17.22 -3.01 5.78
N ALA A 266 -18.26 -3.33 5.01
CA ALA A 266 -18.49 -2.71 3.71
C ALA A 266 -18.76 -1.19 3.81
N ASP A 267 -19.27 -0.71 4.95
CA ASP A 267 -19.58 0.70 5.15
C ASP A 267 -18.30 1.54 5.29
N GLY A 268 -17.25 0.98 5.90
CA GLY A 268 -15.91 1.58 5.89
C GLY A 268 -15.37 1.83 4.48
N ILE A 269 -15.58 0.89 3.54
CA ILE A 269 -15.17 1.06 2.14
C ILE A 269 -15.97 2.19 1.48
N TRP A 270 -17.28 2.24 1.68
CA TRP A 270 -18.12 3.33 1.16
C TRP A 270 -17.75 4.69 1.77
N ALA A 271 -17.39 4.73 3.05
CA ALA A 271 -16.94 5.94 3.72
C ALA A 271 -15.68 6.52 3.05
N ALA A 272 -14.70 5.66 2.70
CA ALA A 272 -13.51 6.09 1.97
C ALA A 272 -13.84 6.68 0.59
N VAL A 273 -14.79 6.07 -0.14
CA VAL A 273 -15.23 6.58 -1.46
C VAL A 273 -15.92 7.94 -1.34
N ARG A 274 -16.71 8.16 -0.29
CA ARG A 274 -17.33 9.47 -0.01
C ARG A 274 -16.30 10.53 0.37
N ASP A 275 -15.35 10.17 1.23
CA ASP A 275 -14.26 11.05 1.64
C ASP A 275 -13.42 11.51 0.43
N ALA A 276 -13.23 10.60 -0.55
CA ALA A 276 -12.56 10.90 -1.81
C ALA A 276 -13.34 11.89 -2.70
N GLY A 277 -14.61 12.16 -2.39
CA GLY A 277 -15.40 13.24 -2.99
C GLY A 277 -16.57 12.78 -3.85
N LEU A 278 -16.85 11.48 -3.97
CA LEU A 278 -18.04 11.02 -4.69
C LEU A 278 -19.30 11.20 -3.85
N LYS A 279 -20.30 11.86 -4.45
CA LYS A 279 -21.62 12.02 -3.85
C LYS A 279 -22.44 10.77 -4.10
N LEU A 280 -22.65 9.97 -3.06
CA LEU A 280 -23.39 8.71 -3.14
C LEU A 280 -24.71 8.79 -2.35
N PRO A 281 -25.75 8.01 -2.71
CA PRO A 281 -26.97 7.86 -1.91
C PRO A 281 -26.67 7.29 -0.51
N ASP A 282 -27.56 7.42 0.48
CA ASP A 282 -27.32 6.93 1.85
C ASP A 282 -26.95 5.43 1.91
N ARG A 283 -27.49 4.63 0.99
CA ARG A 283 -27.15 3.21 0.80
C ARG A 283 -26.64 2.99 -0.62
N PRO A 284 -25.34 3.21 -0.87
CA PRO A 284 -24.78 3.08 -2.20
C PRO A 284 -24.83 1.63 -2.68
N HIS A 285 -24.86 1.48 -3.99
CA HIS A 285 -24.63 0.24 -4.71
C HIS A 285 -23.47 0.44 -5.68
N HIS A 286 -22.77 -0.63 -6.08
CA HIS A 286 -21.60 -0.51 -6.98
C HIS A 286 -21.93 0.18 -8.33
N SER A 287 -23.20 0.11 -8.75
CA SER A 287 -23.70 0.83 -9.94
C SER A 287 -23.67 2.36 -9.80
N ASP A 288 -23.67 2.89 -8.57
CA ASP A 288 -23.64 4.33 -8.29
C ASP A 288 -22.24 4.93 -8.49
N LEU A 289 -21.22 4.09 -8.68
CA LEU A 289 -19.84 4.53 -8.91
C LEU A 289 -19.64 5.10 -10.33
N ASP A 290 -20.46 4.70 -11.30
CA ASP A 290 -20.46 5.19 -12.69
C ASP A 290 -19.06 5.31 -13.34
N GLY A 291 -18.20 4.30 -13.10
CA GLY A 291 -16.83 4.27 -13.61
C GLY A 291 -15.87 5.30 -12.99
N ARG A 292 -16.29 6.03 -11.96
CA ARG A 292 -15.51 7.09 -11.30
C ARG A 292 -14.54 6.58 -10.23
N LEU A 293 -14.70 5.34 -9.77
CA LEU A 293 -13.75 4.74 -8.82
C LEU A 293 -12.56 4.14 -9.57
N VAL A 294 -11.37 4.69 -9.38
CA VAL A 294 -10.13 4.18 -9.99
C VAL A 294 -9.72 2.89 -9.32
N ASN A 295 -9.50 2.94 -8.00
CA ASN A 295 -9.17 1.78 -7.18
C ASN A 295 -9.44 2.04 -5.70
N VAL A 296 -9.46 0.96 -4.93
CA VAL A 296 -9.38 0.96 -3.47
C VAL A 296 -8.14 0.20 -2.99
N PHE A 297 -7.55 0.68 -1.91
CA PHE A 297 -6.34 0.14 -1.30
C PHE A 297 -6.61 -0.08 0.18
N LEU A 298 -6.52 -1.32 0.63
CA LEU A 298 -6.88 -1.62 2.01
C LEU A 298 -6.08 -2.75 2.64
N LYS A 299 -6.11 -2.74 3.96
CA LYS A 299 -5.54 -3.76 4.83
C LYS A 299 -6.63 -4.63 5.44
N CYS A 300 -6.25 -5.86 5.78
CA CYS A 300 -7.07 -6.76 6.58
C CYS A 300 -6.23 -7.75 7.39
N GLU A 301 -6.80 -8.23 8.50
CA GLU A 301 -6.22 -9.31 9.29
C GLU A 301 -7.29 -10.13 10.00
N ALA A 302 -6.91 -11.32 10.46
CA ALA A 302 -7.74 -12.05 11.41
C ALA A 302 -7.55 -11.43 12.81
N SER A 303 -8.64 -11.10 13.48
CA SER A 303 -8.59 -10.56 14.85
C SER A 303 -7.97 -11.57 15.81
N GLN A 304 -7.25 -11.08 16.82
CA GLN A 304 -6.56 -11.94 17.78
C GLN A 304 -7.52 -12.68 18.72
N ASP A 305 -8.76 -12.19 18.86
CA ASP A 305 -9.80 -12.86 19.63
C ASP A 305 -10.48 -14.03 18.89
N GLY A 306 -10.17 -14.23 17.61
CA GLY A 306 -10.73 -15.29 16.77
C GLY A 306 -12.22 -15.10 16.43
N MET A 307 -12.74 -13.87 16.55
CA MET A 307 -14.15 -13.55 16.38
C MET A 307 -14.39 -12.45 15.34
N VAL A 308 -15.50 -12.55 14.60
CA VAL A 308 -16.04 -11.42 13.82
C VAL A 308 -17.48 -11.23 14.23
N ARG A 309 -17.82 -10.03 14.75
CA ARG A 309 -19.16 -9.69 15.27
C ARG A 309 -19.74 -10.74 16.23
N GLY A 310 -18.91 -11.21 17.18
CA GLY A 310 -19.29 -12.20 18.19
C GLY A 310 -19.42 -13.64 17.66
N ARG A 311 -18.96 -13.92 16.43
CA ARG A 311 -18.95 -15.27 15.85
C ARG A 311 -17.53 -15.79 15.73
N ARG A 312 -17.28 -16.94 16.37
CA ARG A 312 -16.01 -17.65 16.28
C ARG A 312 -15.74 -18.10 14.86
N ASN A 313 -14.52 -17.88 14.38
CA ASN A 313 -13.97 -18.52 13.18
C ASN A 313 -12.75 -19.40 13.56
N ALA A 314 -12.13 -20.05 12.58
CA ALA A 314 -10.99 -20.95 12.81
C ALA A 314 -9.73 -20.51 12.07
N MET A 315 -9.66 -19.27 11.56
CA MET A 315 -8.55 -18.84 10.70
C MET A 315 -7.19 -18.97 11.39
N LEU A 316 -7.09 -18.57 12.67
CA LEU A 316 -5.84 -18.64 13.44
C LEU A 316 -5.41 -20.06 13.83
N ASP A 317 -6.35 -21.01 13.88
CA ASP A 317 -6.07 -22.41 14.22
C ASP A 317 -5.85 -23.29 12.96
N ASP A 318 -6.03 -22.72 11.77
CA ASP A 318 -5.94 -23.45 10.51
C ASP A 318 -4.48 -23.67 10.11
N SER A 319 -4.04 -24.93 10.21
CA SER A 319 -2.68 -25.34 9.86
C SER A 319 -2.49 -25.64 8.37
N ASP A 320 -3.57 -25.70 7.59
CA ASP A 320 -3.53 -26.06 6.18
C ASP A 320 -3.43 -24.81 5.29
N VAL A 321 -4.29 -23.83 5.56
CA VAL A 321 -4.34 -22.56 4.84
C VAL A 321 -4.15 -21.42 5.82
N HIS A 322 -2.97 -20.81 5.79
CA HIS A 322 -2.64 -19.68 6.65
C HIS A 322 -3.73 -18.60 6.62
N TRP A 323 -4.09 -18.04 7.77
CA TRP A 323 -5.13 -17.00 7.90
C TRP A 323 -4.95 -15.82 6.95
N HIS A 324 -3.71 -15.48 6.61
CA HIS A 324 -3.36 -14.52 5.55
C HIS A 324 -4.13 -14.76 4.25
N ARG A 325 -4.21 -16.00 3.77
CA ARG A 325 -4.88 -16.30 2.50
C ARG A 325 -6.40 -16.30 2.67
N GLN A 326 -6.89 -16.82 3.80
CA GLN A 326 -8.32 -16.87 4.10
C GLN A 326 -8.92 -15.46 4.21
N ILE A 327 -8.32 -14.59 5.02
CA ILE A 327 -8.83 -13.24 5.24
C ILE A 327 -8.72 -12.38 3.98
N LYS A 328 -7.66 -12.56 3.19
CA LYS A 328 -7.50 -11.89 1.90
C LYS A 328 -8.63 -12.26 0.93
N ALA A 329 -8.98 -13.54 0.84
CA ALA A 329 -10.08 -14.00 0.01
C ALA A 329 -11.43 -13.41 0.48
N ALA A 330 -11.68 -13.45 1.80
CA ALA A 330 -12.91 -12.95 2.40
C ALA A 330 -13.10 -11.44 2.15
N VAL A 331 -12.09 -10.63 2.51
CA VAL A 331 -12.12 -9.18 2.32
C VAL A 331 -12.06 -8.81 0.84
N GLY A 332 -11.36 -9.59 0.01
CA GLY A 332 -11.41 -9.46 -1.45
C GLY A 332 -12.83 -9.56 -1.99
N GLY A 333 -13.63 -10.51 -1.50
CA GLY A 333 -15.04 -10.65 -1.86
C GLY A 333 -15.91 -9.49 -1.37
N VAL A 334 -15.75 -9.07 -0.10
CA VAL A 334 -16.48 -7.91 0.47
C VAL A 334 -16.18 -6.65 -0.34
N THR A 335 -14.91 -6.43 -0.67
CA THR A 335 -14.44 -5.26 -1.41
C THR A 335 -14.95 -5.26 -2.85
N ALA A 336 -14.80 -6.39 -3.55
CA ALA A 336 -15.28 -6.51 -4.93
C ALA A 336 -16.80 -6.35 -5.05
N ALA A 337 -17.57 -6.73 -4.02
CA ALA A 337 -19.01 -6.51 -3.99
C ALA A 337 -19.38 -5.02 -3.85
N VAL A 338 -18.55 -4.22 -3.17
CA VAL A 338 -18.70 -2.76 -3.06
C VAL A 338 -18.28 -2.06 -4.36
N THR A 339 -17.13 -2.43 -4.91
CA THR A 339 -16.57 -1.77 -6.11
C THR A 339 -17.24 -2.22 -7.41
N GLY A 340 -17.86 -3.40 -7.42
CA GLY A 340 -18.34 -4.05 -8.66
C GLY A 340 -17.21 -4.51 -9.57
N ASP A 341 -15.96 -4.49 -9.09
CA ASP A 341 -14.74 -4.79 -9.84
C ASP A 341 -13.78 -5.62 -8.97
N PRO A 342 -13.37 -6.83 -9.36
CA PRO A 342 -12.42 -7.65 -8.61
C PRO A 342 -10.97 -7.13 -8.62
N ALA A 343 -10.60 -6.19 -9.49
CA ALA A 343 -9.28 -5.56 -9.49
C ALA A 343 -9.19 -4.52 -8.35
N VAL A 344 -9.03 -5.03 -7.12
CA VAL A 344 -8.93 -4.25 -5.87
C VAL A 344 -7.66 -4.57 -5.10
N PHE A 345 -7.01 -3.56 -4.52
CA PHE A 345 -5.79 -3.77 -3.77
C PHE A 345 -6.12 -4.17 -2.32
N VAL A 346 -6.16 -5.46 -2.06
CA VAL A 346 -6.31 -6.03 -0.71
C VAL A 346 -4.99 -6.64 -0.25
N SER A 347 -4.46 -6.12 0.85
CA SER A 347 -3.22 -6.59 1.45
C SER A 347 -3.47 -7.05 2.89
N VAL A 348 -2.73 -8.07 3.33
CA VAL A 348 -2.88 -8.66 4.68
C VAL A 348 -1.74 -8.27 5.59
N SER A 349 -1.75 -8.75 6.83
CA SER A 349 -0.74 -8.47 7.85
C SER A 349 -0.86 -7.03 8.35
N ALA A 350 -1.95 -6.76 9.08
CA ALA A 350 -2.43 -5.42 9.42
C ALA A 350 -2.09 -4.99 10.86
N ALA A 351 -1.06 -5.61 11.45
CA ALA A 351 -0.50 -5.13 12.71
C ALA A 351 -0.23 -3.62 12.63
N HIS A 352 -0.79 -2.88 13.58
CA HIS A 352 -0.74 -1.42 13.74
C HIS A 352 -1.22 -0.61 12.52
N GLN A 353 -2.01 -1.23 11.65
CA GLN A 353 -2.63 -0.62 10.48
C GLN A 353 -4.14 -0.74 10.68
N GLY A 354 -4.75 0.23 11.35
CA GLY A 354 -6.13 0.15 11.82
C GLY A 354 -6.31 -0.69 13.10
N PRO A 355 -7.56 -0.86 13.56
CA PRO A 355 -7.90 -1.65 14.74
C PRO A 355 -7.64 -3.15 14.50
N ASP A 356 -7.51 -3.92 15.58
CA ASP A 356 -7.37 -5.37 15.52
C ASP A 356 -8.54 -6.02 14.76
N GLY A 357 -8.23 -6.83 13.76
CA GLY A 357 -9.23 -7.45 12.87
C GLY A 357 -9.76 -6.55 11.74
N GLY A 358 -9.34 -5.29 11.69
CA GLY A 358 -9.74 -4.30 10.70
C GLY A 358 -8.59 -3.89 9.76
N GLY A 359 -8.68 -2.66 9.25
CA GLY A 359 -7.60 -2.04 8.49
C GLY A 359 -7.98 -0.74 7.77
N PRO A 360 -7.02 0.13 7.44
CA PRO A 360 -7.23 1.29 6.58
C PRO A 360 -7.83 0.88 5.25
N VAL A 361 -8.69 1.75 4.71
CA VAL A 361 -9.18 1.67 3.34
C VAL A 361 -9.12 3.06 2.71
N ALA A 362 -8.35 3.19 1.62
CA ALA A 362 -8.27 4.39 0.83
C ALA A 362 -8.94 4.18 -0.53
N ALA A 363 -9.58 5.21 -1.07
CA ALA A 363 -10.22 5.20 -2.38
C ALA A 363 -9.70 6.35 -3.22
N ILE A 364 -9.33 6.07 -4.47
CA ILE A 364 -9.01 7.11 -5.46
C ILE A 364 -10.14 7.19 -6.46
N VAL A 365 -10.66 8.40 -6.66
CA VAL A 365 -11.79 8.66 -7.56
C VAL A 365 -11.41 9.68 -8.62
N ASP A 366 -12.02 9.54 -9.79
CA ASP A 366 -12.00 10.52 -10.86
C ASP A 366 -13.10 11.56 -10.63
N LEU A 367 -12.71 12.83 -10.48
CA LEU A 367 -13.55 14.01 -10.35
C LEU A 367 -13.53 14.88 -11.62
N GLY A 368 -12.91 14.40 -12.70
CA GLY A 368 -12.90 15.06 -13.99
C GLY A 368 -14.29 15.27 -14.59
N PRO A 369 -14.41 16.16 -15.59
CA PRO A 369 -15.67 16.44 -16.27
C PRO A 369 -16.27 15.21 -16.95
#